data_AF-A0A5C9E776-F1
#
_entry.id   AF-A0A5C9E776-F1
#
_cell.length_a   1.000
_cell.length_b   1.000
_cell.length_c   1.000
_cell.angle_alpha   90.00
_cell.angle_beta   90.00
_cell.angle_gamma   90.00
#
_symmetry.space_group_name_H-M   'P 1'
#
loop_
_entity.id
_entity.type
_entity.pdbx_description
1 polymer ?
#
loop_
_entity_poly.entity_id
_entity_poly.type
_entity_poly.pdbx_seq_one_letter_code
_entity_poly.pdbx_strand_id
1 'polypeptide(L)' 'MTDLSRNAQCILRILDGEDSLTTSQILEKAKQSEFKDICMDCAGGDAFIVAANQLVDKGMIVRKFGKGGYRWQLVGE' A
#
# COMPACT_ATOMS: atom_id res chain seq x y z
N MET A 1 5.53 5.55 -19.32
CA MET A 1 5.16 4.57 -18.28
C MET A 1 5.50 5.20 -16.94
N THR A 2 4.54 5.36 -16.07
CA THR A 2 4.75 6.01 -14.76
C THR A 2 5.63 5.08 -13.93
N ASP A 3 6.90 5.45 -13.75
CA ASP A 3 7.85 4.66 -12.95
C ASP A 3 7.39 4.70 -11.49
N LEU A 4 6.65 3.66 -11.07
CA LEU A 4 6.21 3.52 -9.69
C LEU A 4 7.39 3.01 -8.86
N SER A 5 7.66 3.66 -7.73
CA SER A 5 8.64 3.19 -6.77
C SER A 5 8.34 1.74 -6.35
N ARG A 6 9.38 0.97 -5.97
CA ARG A 6 9.19 -0.42 -5.49
C ARG A 6 8.17 -0.50 -4.35
N ASN A 7 8.15 0.50 -3.47
CA ASN A 7 7.17 0.63 -2.41
C ASN A 7 5.75 0.80 -2.96
N ALA A 8 5.54 1.68 -3.94
CA ALA A 8 4.24 1.84 -4.57
C ALA A 8 3.77 0.55 -5.26
N GLN A 9 4.66 -0.16 -5.96
CA GLN A 9 4.34 -1.46 -6.54
C GLN A 9 3.97 -2.49 -5.47
N CYS A 10 4.70 -2.52 -4.36
CA CYS A 10 4.40 -3.44 -3.27
C CYS A 10 3.01 -3.15 -2.64
N ILE A 11 2.67 -1.88 -2.43
CA ILE A 11 1.35 -1.51 -1.89
C ILE A 11 0.23 -2.00 -2.81
N LEU A 12 0.37 -1.80 -4.12
CA LEU A 12 -0.61 -2.29 -5.09
C LEU A 12 -0.74 -3.81 -5.02
N ARG A 13 0.38 -4.54 -4.94
CA ARG A 13 0.38 -6.01 -4.81
C ARG A 13 -0.24 -6.51 -3.50
N ILE A 14 -0.04 -5.80 -2.39
CA ILE A 14 -0.63 -6.16 -1.10
C ILE A 14 -2.13 -5.90 -1.09
N LEU A 15 -2.58 -4.83 -1.75
CA LEU A 15 -4.00 -4.50 -1.86
C LEU A 15 -4.71 -5.32 -2.95
N ASP A 16 -3.97 -5.91 -3.88
CA ASP A 16 -4.48 -6.81 -4.91
C ASP A 16 -5.10 -8.06 -4.25
N GLY A 17 -6.41 -8.23 -4.43
CA GLY A 17 -7.17 -9.32 -3.80
C GLY A 17 -7.69 -9.04 -2.39
N GLU A 18 -7.40 -7.88 -1.80
CA GLU A 18 -7.89 -7.49 -0.47
C GLU A 18 -8.94 -6.38 -0.58
N ASP A 19 -10.01 -6.46 0.20
CA ASP A 19 -11.10 -5.46 0.17
C ASP A 19 -10.62 -4.08 0.68
N SER A 20 -10.00 -4.05 1.85
CA SER A 20 -9.37 -2.85 2.41
C SER A 20 -8.46 -3.21 3.57
N LEU A 21 -7.31 -2.55 3.69
CA LEU A 21 -6.32 -2.80 4.75
C LEU A 21 -5.91 -1.53 5.48
N THR A 22 -5.67 -1.62 6.79
CA THR A 22 -5.05 -0.52 7.52
C THR A 22 -3.55 -0.43 7.22
N THR A 23 -2.95 0.74 7.49
CA THR A 23 -1.49 0.91 7.37
C THR A 23 -0.73 -0.18 8.14
N SER A 24 -1.15 -0.50 9.37
CA SER A 24 -0.50 -1.54 10.17
C SER A 24 -0.58 -2.92 9.50
N GLN A 25 -1.74 -3.30 8.96
CA GLN A 25 -1.90 -4.58 8.26
C GLN A 25 -1.04 -4.66 7.00
N ILE A 26 -0.92 -3.56 6.27
CA ILE A 26 -0.06 -3.50 5.08
C ILE A 26 1.41 -3.64 5.47
N LEU A 27 1.86 -2.94 6.53
CA LEU A 27 3.22 -3.06 7.04
C LEU A 27 3.53 -4.46 7.59
N GLU A 28 2.54 -5.16 8.15
CA GLU A 28 2.67 -6.55 8.56
C GLU A 28 2.78 -7.50 7.37
N LYS A 29 1.94 -7.33 6.34
CA LYS A 29 2.04 -8.09 5.08
C LYS A 29 3.35 -7.83 4.35
N ALA A 30 3.81 -6.59 4.31
CA ALA A 30 5.10 -6.20 3.71
C ALA A 30 6.30 -6.92 4.33
N LYS A 31 6.21 -7.35 5.60
CA LYS A 31 7.25 -8.13 6.29
C LYS A 31 7.18 -9.63 5.99
N GLN A 32 6.07 -10.13 5.44
CA GLN A 32 5.94 -11.54 5.08
C GLN A 32 6.84 -11.88 3.91
N SER A 33 7.36 -13.11 3.90
CA SER A 33 8.29 -13.60 2.88
C SER A 33 7.76 -13.46 1.45
N GLU A 34 6.43 -13.49 1.27
CA GLU A 34 5.77 -13.32 -0.03
C GLU A 34 5.99 -11.92 -0.64
N PHE A 35 6.03 -10.88 0.19
CA PHE A 35 6.19 -9.50 -0.27
C PHE A 35 7.59 -8.95 -0.02
N LYS A 36 8.41 -9.61 0.80
CA LYS A 36 9.71 -9.14 1.28
C LYS A 36 10.67 -8.73 0.15
N ASP A 37 10.67 -9.44 -0.98
CA ASP A 37 11.51 -9.14 -2.14
C ASP A 37 11.09 -7.85 -2.87
N ILE A 38 9.81 -7.46 -2.80
CA ILE A 38 9.24 -6.27 -3.45
C ILE A 38 9.18 -5.09 -2.46
N CYS A 39 8.93 -5.40 -1.18
CA CYS A 39 8.71 -4.44 -0.09
C CYS A 39 9.98 -4.16 0.75
N MET A 40 11.18 -4.33 0.18
CA MET A 40 12.46 -4.20 0.92
C MET A 40 12.59 -2.91 1.73
N ASP A 41 12.07 -1.78 1.20
CA ASP A 41 12.10 -0.45 1.82
C ASP A 41 10.76 0.01 2.41
N CYS A 42 9.72 -0.82 2.33
CA CYS A 42 8.37 -0.47 2.77
C CYS A 42 8.15 -0.74 4.26
N ALA A 43 9.15 -1.27 4.97
CA ALA A 43 9.08 -1.59 6.39
C ALA A 43 8.98 -0.34 7.31
N GLY A 44 9.32 0.84 6.78
CA GLY A 44 9.16 2.13 7.46
C GLY A 44 7.79 2.74 7.16
N GLY A 45 7.01 3.03 8.20
CA GLY A 45 5.70 3.67 8.06
C GLY A 45 5.73 4.98 7.28
N ASP A 46 6.81 5.77 7.38
CA ASP A 46 6.97 7.02 6.63
C ASP A 46 7.10 6.79 5.11
N ALA A 47 7.96 5.86 4.70
CA ALA A 47 8.14 5.48 3.30
C ALA A 47 6.86 4.91 2.68
N PHE A 48 6.08 4.16 3.47
CA PHE A 48 4.76 3.71 3.07
C PHE A 48 3.81 4.88 2.81
N ILE A 49 3.72 5.85 3.73
CA ILE A 49 2.78 6.98 3.59
C ILE A 49 3.13 7.82 2.35
N VAL A 50 4.42 8.06 2.08
CA VAL A 50 4.85 8.77 0.86
C VAL A 50 4.41 8.03 -0.40
N ALA A 51 4.66 6.71 -0.48
CA ALA A 51 4.28 5.90 -1.62
C ALA A 51 2.75 5.78 -1.76
N ALA A 52 2.02 5.61 -0.66
CA ALA A 52 0.57 5.54 -0.64
C ALA A 52 -0.06 6.86 -1.13
N ASN A 53 0.47 8.01 -0.69
CA ASN A 53 0.00 9.31 -1.17
C ASN A 53 0.24 9.49 -2.68
N GLN A 54 1.39 9.03 -3.21
CA GLN A 54 1.63 9.05 -4.66
C GLN A 54 0.60 8.19 -5.43
N LEU A 55 0.20 7.04 -4.87
CA LEU A 55 -0.81 6.17 -5.48
C LEU A 55 -2.21 6.79 -5.41
N VAL A 56 -2.53 7.49 -4.31
CA VAL A 56 -3.79 8.25 -4.19
C VAL A 56 -3.85 9.38 -5.21
N ASP A 57 -2.77 10.15 -5.36
CA ASP A 57 -2.67 11.23 -6.33
C ASP A 57 -2.84 10.73 -7.78
N LYS A 58 -2.33 9.51 -8.06
CA LYS A 58 -2.52 8.82 -9.35
C LYS A 58 -3.89 8.17 -9.51
N GLY A 59 -4.76 8.21 -8.52
CA GLY A 59 -6.09 7.57 -8.55
C GLY A 59 -6.04 6.05 -8.55
N MET A 60 -4.94 5.43 -8.14
CA MET A 60 -4.78 3.97 -8.11
C MET A 60 -5.29 3.34 -6.81
N ILE A 61 -5.18 4.06 -5.69
CA ILE A 61 -5.72 3.65 -4.39
C ILE A 61 -6.53 4.78 -3.78
N VAL A 62 -7.43 4.44 -2.86
CA VAL A 62 -8.17 5.39 -2.04
C VAL A 62 -7.92 5.12 -0.57
N ARG A 63 -7.88 6.19 0.22
CA ARG A 63 -7.93 6.10 1.68
C ARG A 63 -9.35 6.40 2.15
N LYS A 64 -9.89 5.54 2.99
CA LYS A 64 -11.17 5.74 3.67
C LYS A 64 -10.94 5.71 5.17
N PHE A 65 -11.57 6.64 5.90
CA PHE A 65 -11.57 6.61 7.35
C PHE A 65 -12.60 5.58 7.84
N GLY A 66 -12.19 4.64 8.69
CA GLY A 66 -13.06 3.58 9.19
C GLY A 66 -12.71 3.14 10.61
N LYS A 67 -13.35 2.07 11.07
CA LYS A 67 -13.01 1.47 12.38
C LYS A 67 -11.54 1.03 12.38
N GLY A 68 -10.77 1.57 13.34
CA GLY A 68 -9.34 1.28 13.47
C GLY A 68 -8.41 2.21 12.69
N GLY A 69 -8.92 3.30 12.09
CA GLY A 69 -8.12 4.34 11.45
C GLY A 69 -8.27 4.41 9.93
N TYR A 70 -7.22 4.86 9.24
CA TYR A 70 -7.19 4.92 7.78
C TYR A 70 -7.08 3.52 7.17
N ARG A 71 -7.99 3.20 6.26
CA ARG A 71 -7.98 1.99 5.44
C ARG A 71 -7.66 2.37 3.99
N TRP A 72 -6.79 1.60 3.37
CA TRP A 72 -6.37 1.73 1.99
C TRP A 72 -7.02 0.63 1.17
N GLN A 73 -7.43 0.97 -0.03
CA GLN A 73 -8.12 0.08 -0.94
C GLN A 73 -7.75 0.45 -2.38
N LEU A 74 -7.62 -0.54 -3.26
CA LEU A 74 -7.47 -0.29 -4.70
C LEU A 74 -8.72 0.39 -5.26
N VAL A 75 -8.51 1.36 -6.13
CA VAL A 75 -9.59 1.86 -6.98
C VAL A 75 -9.82 0.79 -8.04
N GLY A 76 -10.81 -0.07 -7.80
CA GLY A 76 -11.32 -0.96 -8.85
C GLY A 76 -12.08 -0.13 -9.88
N GLU A 77 -11.94 -0.52 -11.15
CA GLU A 77 -12.76 -0.02 -12.27
C GLU A 77 -14.27 -0.14 -12.00
#